data_AF-A0A8I0DQ32-F1
#
_entry.id   AF-A0A8I0DQ32-F1
#
_cell.length_a   1.000
_cell.length_b   1.000
_cell.length_c   1.000
_cell.angle_alpha   90.00
_cell.angle_beta   90.00
_cell.angle_gamma   90.00
#
_symmetry.space_group_name_H-M   'P 1'
#
loop_
_entity.id
_entity.type
_entity.pdbx_description
1 polymer ?
#
loop_
_entity_poly.entity_id
_entity_poly.type
_entity_poly.pdbx_seq_one_letter_code
_entity_poly.pdbx_strand_id
1 'polypeptide(L)'
;MKKKQFFYTFAAGIFAAAILAGGLVSSPTLVSADEEPTAEATDASNNPQDNNASQLQTLLENEGFYVQQGSFYELDTLKEASAGRLLSCFGNNAGSSYMVFNLPAAPEQDNAKGNPDYNWPDETATLYDDPNVENAPANPYFAPGGWQYKLGQDEAIVLITQLSPECKYYSFINYVMFTQQKEGKDYTNEKAFFSAGNEETGLYHPIFGSIGDSVNMVNIKHDGDSAYGSQAVIVISANQTVTEKVTAQLTAAGYDESMINVMPIPVDTYNMGLQKGADTFSFLGRISQPTDQDAYDSYTESLSANSVVYRVSPQKELDADPYENAVLTARGTGEHEISKLKNGSQHLDEIREAIISQYANEYDYEELSTDIAVPEGLTAYLNDRNAQGDNRDTAYVMTKDFTLNSDEDFVVVYGVNHTQTGKALYSNAVLYARPMLNGVCSVYDSLFPGSAASYLEEDCDNADDYYVYKMARTQMDDYTAIIEHSTGNEKGKFYGVDNGDTLLLAFRAYMDENNVGASYYEIVYDRAIVFHKK
;
A
#
# COMPACT_ATOMS: atom_id res chain seq x y z
N MET A 1 -8.85 20.53 -50.79
CA MET A 1 -8.43 19.14 -50.49
C MET A 1 -8.88 18.81 -49.07
N LYS A 2 -9.32 17.56 -48.87
CA LYS A 2 -10.37 17.13 -47.94
C LYS A 2 -10.00 17.23 -46.45
N LYS A 3 -10.87 17.86 -45.65
CA LYS A 3 -10.98 17.67 -44.20
C LYS A 3 -11.71 16.34 -43.93
N LYS A 4 -11.21 15.50 -43.01
CA LYS A 4 -11.94 14.34 -42.47
C LYS A 4 -12.31 14.65 -41.02
N GLN A 5 -13.61 14.80 -40.76
CA GLN A 5 -14.23 14.65 -39.46
C GLN A 5 -14.35 13.16 -39.17
N PHE A 6 -13.98 12.73 -37.96
CA PHE A 6 -14.39 11.45 -37.40
C PHE A 6 -15.49 11.72 -36.37
N PHE A 7 -16.68 11.20 -36.65
CA PHE A 7 -17.77 11.06 -35.70
C PHE A 7 -17.58 9.73 -34.96
N TYR A 8 -17.53 9.75 -33.63
CA TYR A 8 -17.79 8.56 -32.82
C TYR A 8 -19.24 8.63 -32.33
N THR A 9 -20.06 7.73 -32.85
CA THR A 9 -21.44 7.53 -32.43
C THR A 9 -21.46 6.52 -31.28
N PHE A 10 -21.82 6.99 -30.09
CA PHE A 10 -22.24 6.12 -28.97
C PHE A 10 -23.64 5.59 -29.30
N ALA A 11 -23.78 4.27 -29.46
CA ALA A 11 -25.08 3.64 -29.64
C ALA A 11 -25.62 3.21 -28.27
N ALA A 12 -26.55 4.01 -27.74
CA ALA A 12 -27.45 3.60 -26.67
C ALA A 12 -28.49 2.62 -27.24
N GLY A 13 -28.56 1.41 -26.67
CA GLY A 13 -29.58 0.42 -26.99
C GLY A 13 -30.70 0.43 -25.96
N ILE A 14 -31.80 1.12 -26.28
CA ILE A 14 -33.10 0.99 -25.61
C ILE A 14 -33.82 -0.23 -26.19
N PHE A 15 -34.29 -1.14 -25.34
CA PHE A 15 -35.41 -2.04 -25.68
C PHE A 15 -36.46 -1.96 -24.58
N ALA A 16 -37.67 -1.58 -24.95
CA ALA A 16 -38.85 -1.63 -24.12
C ALA A 16 -40.04 -2.22 -24.90
N ALA A 17 -40.98 -2.77 -24.12
CA ALA A 17 -42.30 -3.34 -24.42
C ALA A 17 -42.33 -4.85 -24.75
N ALA A 18 -43.29 -5.67 -24.29
CA ALA A 18 -44.25 -5.73 -23.17
C ALA A 18 -45.20 -6.93 -23.47
N ILE A 19 -45.72 -7.64 -22.45
CA ILE A 19 -47.16 -7.94 -22.23
C ILE A 19 -47.38 -8.95 -21.09
N LEU A 20 -48.17 -8.47 -20.11
CA LEU A 20 -49.06 -9.06 -19.09
C LEU A 20 -49.13 -10.58 -18.81
N ALA A 21 -49.10 -10.91 -17.51
CA ALA A 21 -50.18 -11.59 -16.79
C ALA A 21 -50.09 -11.32 -15.27
N GLY A 22 -51.23 -11.05 -14.63
CA GLY A 22 -51.33 -10.48 -13.29
C GLY A 22 -51.28 -11.46 -12.11
N GLY A 23 -51.24 -10.89 -10.91
CA GLY A 23 -51.40 -11.56 -9.62
C GLY A 23 -51.20 -10.58 -8.46
N LEU A 24 -52.29 -10.05 -7.93
CA LEU A 24 -52.39 -9.31 -6.65
C LEU A 24 -51.78 -10.14 -5.51
N VAL A 25 -51.09 -9.54 -4.54
CA VAL A 25 -51.36 -9.61 -3.08
C VAL A 25 -50.55 -8.51 -2.34
N SER A 26 -51.25 -7.88 -1.40
CA SER A 26 -50.94 -6.83 -0.41
C SER A 26 -49.49 -6.49 0.01
N SER A 27 -49.22 -5.18 0.07
CA SER A 27 -48.23 -4.53 0.93
C SER A 27 -48.60 -4.63 2.42
N PRO A 28 -47.58 -4.63 3.31
CA PRO A 28 -47.66 -3.84 4.53
C PRO A 28 -46.52 -2.81 4.59
N THR A 29 -46.95 -1.58 4.85
CA THR A 29 -46.27 -0.49 5.58
C THR A 29 -44.90 -0.81 6.18
N LEU A 30 -43.85 -0.15 5.68
CA LEU A 30 -42.60 0.08 6.40
C LEU A 30 -42.78 1.30 7.32
N VAL A 31 -42.59 1.07 8.61
CA VAL A 31 -42.58 2.06 9.67
C VAL A 31 -41.27 2.85 9.57
N SER A 32 -41.38 4.17 9.49
CA SER A 32 -40.28 5.12 9.70
C SER A 32 -39.90 5.08 11.18
N ALA A 33 -38.65 4.75 11.48
CA ALA A 33 -38.06 4.97 12.80
C ALA A 33 -37.08 6.15 12.66
N ASP A 34 -37.55 7.32 13.08
CA ASP A 34 -36.68 8.44 13.43
C ASP A 34 -36.02 8.10 14.78
N GLU A 35 -34.72 7.86 14.79
CA GLU A 35 -33.91 7.89 16.02
C GLU A 35 -32.95 9.10 15.92
N GLU A 36 -33.27 10.14 16.69
CA GLU A 36 -32.31 11.18 17.06
C GLU A 36 -31.20 10.55 17.92
N PRO A 37 -29.91 10.84 17.67
CA PRO A 37 -28.85 10.40 18.56
C PRO A 37 -28.86 11.30 19.79
N THR A 38 -29.28 10.73 20.92
CA THR A 38 -29.05 11.31 22.24
C THR A 38 -27.58 11.12 22.59
N ALA A 39 -26.83 12.22 22.60
CA ALA A 39 -25.46 12.25 23.09
C ALA A 39 -25.48 12.09 24.62
N GLU A 40 -25.31 10.86 25.09
CA GLU A 40 -24.79 10.61 26.44
C GLU A 40 -23.26 10.73 26.37
N ALA A 41 -22.73 11.75 27.05
CA ALA A 41 -21.30 11.91 27.30
C ALA A 41 -20.81 10.70 28.11
N THR A 42 -20.11 9.80 27.43
CA THR A 42 -19.35 8.74 28.08
C THR A 42 -18.10 9.33 28.71
N ASP A 43 -17.80 8.88 29.93
CA ASP A 43 -16.67 9.27 30.77
C ASP A 43 -15.37 9.45 29.95
N ALA A 44 -14.71 10.60 30.17
CA ALA A 44 -13.36 10.84 29.70
C ALA A 44 -12.45 9.72 30.23
N SER A 45 -12.02 8.86 29.31
CA SER A 45 -10.87 7.97 29.46
C SER A 45 -9.72 8.77 30.09
N ASN A 46 -9.38 8.49 31.35
CA ASN A 46 -8.21 9.06 32.03
C ASN A 46 -6.92 8.36 31.54
N ASN A 47 -6.74 8.22 30.23
CA ASN A 47 -5.50 7.74 29.65
C ASN A 47 -4.52 8.92 29.56
N PRO A 48 -3.30 8.84 30.13
CA PRO A 48 -2.27 9.87 29.97
C PRO A 48 -2.00 10.28 28.52
N GLN A 49 -2.16 9.35 27.56
CA GLN A 49 -2.01 9.64 26.13
C GLN A 49 -3.09 10.60 25.61
N ASP A 50 -4.35 10.37 25.96
CA ASP A 50 -5.48 11.24 25.57
C ASP A 50 -5.30 12.65 26.13
N ASN A 51 -4.75 12.75 27.35
CA ASN A 51 -4.43 14.02 27.98
C ASN A 51 -3.28 14.76 27.27
N ASN A 52 -2.19 14.07 26.92
CA ASN A 52 -1.05 14.70 26.23
C ASN A 52 -1.41 15.12 24.80
N ALA A 53 -2.20 14.33 24.06
CA ALA A 53 -2.67 14.70 22.72
C ALA A 53 -3.59 15.93 22.76
N SER A 54 -4.54 15.98 23.70
CA SER A 54 -5.41 17.15 23.91
C SER A 54 -4.62 18.40 24.31
N GLN A 55 -3.59 18.22 25.15
CA GLN A 55 -2.68 19.30 25.52
C GLN A 55 -1.88 19.80 24.30
N LEU A 56 -1.36 18.90 23.47
CA LEU A 56 -0.66 19.24 22.23
C LEU A 56 -1.53 20.09 21.31
N GLN A 57 -2.78 19.66 21.07
CA GLN A 57 -3.72 20.44 20.25
C GLN A 57 -3.87 21.86 20.79
N THR A 58 -4.12 22.02 22.09
CA THR A 58 -4.25 23.34 22.73
C THR A 58 -2.98 24.18 22.57
N LEU A 59 -1.80 23.58 22.71
CA LEU A 59 -0.52 24.27 22.58
C LEU A 59 -0.27 24.73 21.14
N LEU A 60 -0.56 23.90 20.14
CA LEU A 60 -0.47 24.24 18.72
C LEU A 60 -1.46 25.35 18.34
N GLU A 61 -2.70 25.29 18.83
CA GLU A 61 -3.70 26.35 18.61
C GLU A 61 -3.25 27.70 19.19
N ASN A 62 -2.63 27.70 20.39
CA ASN A 62 -2.05 28.89 21.00
C ASN A 62 -0.83 29.44 20.25
N GLU A 63 -0.08 28.57 19.57
CA GLU A 63 1.05 28.93 18.69
C GLU A 63 0.57 29.50 17.33
N GLY A 64 -0.75 29.52 17.08
CA GLY A 64 -1.34 30.11 15.89
C GLY A 64 -1.57 29.12 14.75
N PHE A 65 -1.78 27.85 15.07
CA PHE A 65 -2.20 26.83 14.10
C PHE A 65 -3.69 26.51 14.22
N TYR A 66 -4.32 26.13 13.11
CA TYR A 66 -5.50 25.29 13.08
C TYR A 66 -5.07 23.83 13.25
N VAL A 67 -5.77 23.09 14.11
CA VAL A 67 -5.46 21.68 14.37
C VAL A 67 -6.71 20.85 14.10
N GLN A 68 -6.64 19.99 13.09
CA GLN A 68 -7.76 19.14 12.70
C GLN A 68 -7.41 17.68 12.88
N GLN A 69 -8.25 16.95 13.62
CA GLN A 69 -8.05 15.51 13.83
C GLN A 69 -8.55 14.71 12.64
N GLY A 70 -7.70 13.82 12.12
CA GLY A 70 -8.08 12.76 11.18
C GLY A 70 -8.24 11.41 11.89
N SER A 71 -8.18 10.31 11.14
CA SER A 71 -8.13 8.96 11.70
C SER A 71 -6.95 8.17 11.15
N PHE A 72 -6.42 7.21 11.92
CA PHE A 72 -5.37 6.29 11.51
C PHE A 72 -5.88 4.84 11.69
N TYR A 73 -5.87 4.04 10.64
CA TYR A 73 -6.56 2.76 10.62
C TYR A 73 -5.94 1.78 9.62
N GLU A 74 -6.24 0.50 9.79
CA GLU A 74 -5.90 -0.53 8.80
C GLU A 74 -6.84 -0.45 7.59
N LEU A 75 -6.26 -0.32 6.40
CA LEU A 75 -6.95 -0.41 5.12
C LEU A 75 -6.82 -1.83 4.55
N ASP A 76 -7.84 -2.66 4.79
CA ASP A 76 -7.97 -3.94 4.09
C ASP A 76 -8.42 -3.70 2.64
N THR A 77 -7.46 -3.64 1.73
CA THR A 77 -7.75 -3.32 0.32
C THR A 77 -8.59 -4.39 -0.37
N LEU A 78 -8.51 -5.66 0.05
CA LEU A 78 -9.31 -6.74 -0.52
C LEU A 78 -10.78 -6.63 -0.10
N LYS A 79 -11.02 -6.34 1.19
CA LYS A 79 -12.36 -6.09 1.74
C LYS A 79 -13.02 -4.92 1.05
N GLU A 80 -12.33 -3.79 1.00
CA GLU A 80 -12.87 -2.54 0.48
C GLU A 80 -13.11 -2.64 -1.04
N ALA A 81 -12.18 -3.22 -1.80
CA ALA A 81 -12.39 -3.48 -3.22
C ALA A 81 -13.54 -4.48 -3.46
N SER A 82 -13.67 -5.53 -2.63
CA SER A 82 -14.75 -6.52 -2.76
C SER A 82 -16.12 -5.88 -2.59
N ALA A 83 -16.20 -4.86 -1.73
CA ALA A 83 -17.39 -4.04 -1.52
C ALA A 83 -17.60 -2.94 -2.57
N GLY A 84 -16.73 -2.85 -3.59
CA GLY A 84 -16.79 -1.82 -4.64
C GLY A 84 -16.26 -0.45 -4.18
N ARG A 85 -15.62 -0.38 -3.01
CA ARG A 85 -15.15 0.87 -2.39
C ARG A 85 -13.75 1.29 -2.82
N LEU A 86 -13.02 0.46 -3.57
CA LEU A 86 -11.73 0.80 -4.18
C LEU A 86 -11.69 0.46 -5.66
N LEU A 87 -10.86 1.21 -6.40
CA LEU A 87 -10.59 1.02 -7.82
C LEU A 87 -9.65 -0.17 -8.11
N SER A 88 -8.86 -0.58 -7.12
CA SER A 88 -7.88 -1.66 -7.18
C SER A 88 -7.60 -2.15 -5.75
N CYS A 89 -6.95 -3.30 -5.62
CA CYS A 89 -6.39 -3.80 -4.36
C CYS A 89 -4.94 -3.33 -4.14
N PHE A 90 -4.40 -2.50 -5.05
CA PHE A 90 -3.12 -1.80 -4.96
C PHE A 90 -1.90 -2.72 -4.75
N GLY A 91 -1.96 -3.95 -5.27
CA GLY A 91 -0.83 -4.87 -5.15
C GLY A 91 -0.55 -5.26 -3.70
N ASN A 92 -1.60 -5.44 -2.90
CA ASN A 92 -1.49 -5.89 -1.51
C ASN A 92 -0.63 -7.15 -1.41
N ASN A 93 0.25 -7.20 -0.43
CA ASN A 93 0.97 -8.42 -0.09
C ASN A 93 0.00 -9.27 0.73
N ALA A 94 -0.52 -10.38 0.18
CA ALA A 94 -1.49 -11.20 0.90
C ALA A 94 -0.86 -11.68 2.21
N GLY A 95 -1.54 -11.49 3.35
CA GLY A 95 -1.00 -11.76 4.70
C GLY A 95 -0.18 -10.63 5.32
N SER A 96 -0.11 -9.46 4.67
CA SER A 96 0.41 -8.22 5.25
C SER A 96 -0.70 -7.19 5.37
N SER A 97 -0.53 -6.26 6.29
CA SER A 97 -1.47 -5.18 6.52
C SER A 97 -0.90 -3.83 6.14
N TYR A 98 -1.82 -2.92 5.89
CA TYR A 98 -1.55 -1.56 5.44
C TYR A 98 -2.28 -0.59 6.33
N MET A 99 -1.56 0.33 6.95
CA MET A 99 -2.16 1.38 7.77
C MET A 99 -2.06 2.71 7.04
N VAL A 100 -3.17 3.42 7.00
CA VAL A 100 -3.28 4.73 6.35
C VAL A 100 -3.89 5.69 7.35
N PHE A 101 -3.71 6.98 7.11
CA PHE A 101 -4.60 7.95 7.73
C PHE A 101 -5.63 8.45 6.73
N ASN A 102 -6.75 8.93 7.25
CA ASN A 102 -7.71 9.78 6.55
C ASN A 102 -7.59 11.19 7.15
N LEU A 103 -7.19 12.16 6.33
CA LEU A 103 -7.11 13.56 6.74
C LEU A 103 -8.34 14.35 6.29
N PRO A 104 -8.82 15.29 7.12
CA PRO A 104 -9.78 16.28 6.65
C PRO A 104 -9.15 17.21 5.60
N ALA A 105 -10.02 17.83 4.81
CA ALA A 105 -9.64 18.92 3.91
C ALA A 105 -8.92 20.05 4.68
N ALA A 106 -8.03 20.77 4.01
CA ALA A 106 -7.35 21.92 4.60
C ALA A 106 -8.35 23.03 4.96
N PRO A 107 -8.05 23.92 5.93
CA PRO A 107 -8.88 25.09 6.25
C PRO A 107 -9.34 25.90 5.03
N GLU A 108 -8.47 26.08 4.05
CA GLU A 108 -8.73 26.86 2.84
C GLU A 108 -8.89 25.96 1.61
N GLN A 109 -9.51 24.78 1.77
CA GLN A 109 -9.69 23.82 0.69
C GLN A 109 -11.09 23.18 0.74
N ASP A 110 -11.74 23.12 -0.42
CA ASP A 110 -13.01 22.40 -0.55
C ASP A 110 -12.82 20.89 -0.32
N ASN A 111 -13.83 20.23 0.23
CA ASN A 111 -13.78 18.78 0.44
C ASN A 111 -14.17 18.02 -0.82
N ALA A 112 -13.41 16.98 -1.16
CA ALA A 112 -13.66 16.17 -2.34
C ALA A 112 -14.99 15.41 -2.24
N LYS A 113 -15.80 15.50 -3.29
CA LYS A 113 -17.08 14.81 -3.39
C LYS A 113 -16.89 13.37 -3.85
N GLY A 114 -17.41 12.45 -3.05
CA GLY A 114 -17.38 11.02 -3.35
C GLY A 114 -18.34 10.65 -4.47
N ASN A 115 -18.44 9.36 -4.72
CA ASN A 115 -19.34 8.82 -5.72
C ASN A 115 -20.37 7.88 -5.07
N PRO A 116 -21.65 8.31 -4.96
CA PRO A 116 -22.69 7.50 -4.34
C PRO A 116 -22.98 6.21 -5.13
N ASP A 117 -22.74 6.18 -6.44
CA ASP A 117 -22.95 4.97 -7.27
C ASP A 117 -22.00 3.83 -6.88
N TYR A 118 -20.85 4.15 -6.27
CA TYR A 118 -19.87 3.20 -5.77
C TYR A 118 -19.81 3.15 -4.24
N ASN A 119 -20.75 3.83 -3.56
CA ASN A 119 -20.78 3.96 -2.11
C ASN A 119 -19.46 4.54 -1.53
N TRP A 120 -18.88 5.48 -2.27
CA TRP A 120 -17.68 6.21 -1.89
C TRP A 120 -18.09 7.49 -1.15
N PRO A 121 -17.82 7.61 0.17
CA PRO A 121 -18.21 8.77 0.95
C PRO A 121 -17.41 10.02 0.56
N ASP A 122 -17.97 11.19 0.78
CA ASP A 122 -17.22 12.45 0.68
C ASP A 122 -15.97 12.42 1.57
N GLU A 123 -14.92 13.12 1.15
CA GLU A 123 -13.81 13.46 2.04
C GLU A 123 -14.33 14.29 3.23
N THR A 124 -13.74 14.10 4.41
CA THR A 124 -14.11 14.86 5.59
C THR A 124 -13.86 16.35 5.37
N ALA A 125 -14.90 17.17 5.54
CA ALA A 125 -14.79 18.61 5.39
C ALA A 125 -13.92 19.22 6.49
N THR A 126 -13.32 20.38 6.19
CA THR A 126 -12.55 21.13 7.17
C THR A 126 -13.45 21.63 8.32
N LEU A 127 -12.89 21.69 9.53
CA LEU A 127 -13.51 22.32 10.69
C LEU A 127 -13.38 23.85 10.67
N TYR A 128 -12.44 24.38 9.88
CA TYR A 128 -12.07 25.80 9.87
C TYR A 128 -12.30 26.43 8.48
N ASP A 129 -13.54 26.40 8.01
CA ASP A 129 -13.96 27.07 6.77
C ASP A 129 -14.35 28.53 7.07
N ASP A 130 -13.62 29.49 6.48
CA ASP A 130 -14.04 30.91 6.49
C ASP A 130 -14.73 31.22 5.16
N PRO A 131 -16.06 31.47 5.15
CA PRO A 131 -16.79 31.73 3.91
C PRO A 131 -16.38 33.05 3.21
N ASN A 132 -15.53 33.87 3.83
CA ASN A 132 -14.97 35.07 3.23
C ASN A 132 -13.61 34.83 2.56
N VAL A 133 -13.01 33.67 2.75
CA VAL A 133 -11.77 33.22 2.08
C VAL A 133 -12.18 32.33 0.91
N GLU A 134 -11.57 32.54 -0.26
CA GLU A 134 -11.80 31.68 -1.41
C GLU A 134 -10.99 30.40 -1.24
N ASN A 135 -11.67 29.26 -1.13
CA ASN A 135 -11.03 27.97 -0.99
C ASN A 135 -10.30 27.55 -2.27
N ALA A 136 -9.18 26.86 -2.09
CA ALA A 136 -8.55 26.11 -3.16
C ALA A 136 -9.44 24.92 -3.57
N PRO A 137 -9.34 24.46 -4.84
CA PRO A 137 -10.11 23.32 -5.28
C PRO A 137 -9.82 22.05 -4.47
N ALA A 138 -10.86 21.24 -4.31
CA ALA A 138 -10.77 19.96 -3.62
C ALA A 138 -9.68 19.04 -4.17
N ASN A 139 -9.28 18.08 -3.33
CA ASN A 139 -8.41 16.99 -3.74
C ASN A 139 -9.08 16.19 -4.90
N PRO A 140 -8.32 15.70 -5.89
CA PRO A 140 -8.90 14.84 -6.93
C PRO A 140 -9.44 13.58 -6.28
N TYR A 141 -10.76 13.37 -6.27
CA TYR A 141 -11.34 12.30 -5.47
C TYR A 141 -10.74 10.93 -5.81
N PHE A 142 -10.25 10.24 -4.78
CA PHE A 142 -9.66 8.92 -4.84
C PHE A 142 -9.99 8.18 -3.55
N ALA A 143 -10.61 7.02 -3.65
CA ALA A 143 -11.13 6.31 -2.49
C ALA A 143 -10.02 5.56 -1.72
N PRO A 144 -10.09 5.53 -0.37
CA PRO A 144 -11.04 6.29 0.45
C PRO A 144 -10.65 7.78 0.50
N GLY A 145 -11.66 8.65 0.53
CA GLY A 145 -11.44 10.10 0.65
C GLY A 145 -10.55 10.42 1.85
N GLY A 146 -9.61 11.35 1.66
CA GLY A 146 -8.60 11.76 2.65
C GLY A 146 -7.43 10.81 2.86
N TRP A 147 -7.36 9.64 2.20
CA TRP A 147 -6.12 8.84 2.16
C TRP A 147 -5.01 9.57 1.41
N GLN A 148 -5.36 10.20 0.29
CA GLN A 148 -4.49 11.12 -0.42
C GLN A 148 -4.92 12.56 -0.13
N TYR A 149 -3.95 13.46 -0.03
CA TYR A 149 -4.17 14.84 0.40
C TYR A 149 -3.17 15.78 -0.26
N LYS A 150 -3.58 17.02 -0.51
CA LYS A 150 -2.64 18.12 -0.74
C LYS A 150 -2.15 18.67 0.60
N LEU A 151 -0.92 19.18 0.59
CA LEU A 151 -0.26 19.77 1.74
C LEU A 151 0.42 21.09 1.33
N GLY A 152 0.11 22.16 2.04
CA GLY A 152 0.83 23.43 1.98
C GLY A 152 2.28 23.26 2.44
N GLN A 153 3.18 24.10 1.94
CA GLN A 153 4.60 24.01 2.30
C GLN A 153 4.83 24.24 3.80
N ASP A 154 3.99 25.07 4.42
CA ASP A 154 4.00 25.47 5.83
C ASP A 154 3.00 24.68 6.70
N GLU A 155 2.46 23.57 6.19
CA GLU A 155 1.66 22.66 6.99
C GLU A 155 2.51 21.51 7.58
N ALA A 156 1.95 20.83 8.57
CA ALA A 156 2.49 19.59 9.10
C ALA A 156 1.38 18.56 9.37
N ILE A 157 1.77 17.30 9.41
CA ILE A 157 0.96 16.20 9.92
C ILE A 157 1.70 15.61 11.11
N VAL A 158 0.98 15.37 12.21
CA VAL A 158 1.51 14.73 13.41
C VAL A 158 0.73 13.45 13.66
N LEU A 159 1.41 12.31 13.67
CA LEU A 159 0.86 11.02 14.07
C LEU A 159 1.49 10.60 15.40
N ILE A 160 0.66 10.37 16.41
CA ILE A 160 1.04 9.75 17.68
C ILE A 160 0.39 8.37 17.70
N THR A 161 1.19 7.31 17.78
CA THR A 161 0.68 5.95 17.64
C THR A 161 1.51 4.95 18.44
N GLN A 162 0.89 3.83 18.78
CA GLN A 162 1.60 2.66 19.28
C GLN A 162 2.20 1.89 18.10
N LEU A 163 3.42 1.40 18.24
CA LEU A 163 4.08 0.57 17.26
C LEU A 163 3.53 -0.86 17.29
N SER A 164 3.66 -1.55 16.16
CA SER A 164 3.20 -2.92 15.96
C SER A 164 3.66 -3.85 17.10
N PRO A 165 2.85 -4.85 17.47
CA PRO A 165 3.35 -6.05 18.14
C PRO A 165 4.48 -6.72 17.35
N GLU A 166 5.18 -7.65 18.00
CA GLU A 166 6.33 -8.34 17.42
C GLU A 166 5.99 -9.02 16.08
N CYS A 167 6.73 -8.67 15.04
CA CYS A 167 6.54 -9.15 13.68
C CYS A 167 7.87 -9.17 12.93
N LYS A 168 7.92 -9.83 11.77
CA LYS A 168 9.14 -9.88 10.96
C LYS A 168 9.54 -8.53 10.38
N TYR A 169 8.57 -7.69 10.05
CA TYR A 169 8.82 -6.39 9.42
C TYR A 169 7.67 -5.43 9.63
N TYR A 170 8.00 -4.19 9.94
CA TYR A 170 7.11 -3.06 9.73
C TYR A 170 7.87 -1.80 9.29
N SER A 171 7.16 -0.89 8.62
CA SER A 171 7.69 0.41 8.20
C SER A 171 6.59 1.46 8.03
N PHE A 172 6.98 2.72 8.09
CA PHE A 172 6.20 3.88 7.69
C PHE A 172 6.92 4.66 6.59
N ILE A 173 6.20 5.05 5.55
CA ILE A 173 6.78 5.82 4.44
C ILE A 173 5.76 6.74 3.77
N ASN A 174 6.23 7.92 3.34
CA ASN A 174 5.47 8.90 2.59
C ASN A 174 5.57 8.63 1.09
N TYR A 175 4.51 9.01 0.37
CA TYR A 175 4.44 8.91 -1.07
C TYR A 175 3.96 10.22 -1.68
N VAL A 176 4.49 10.55 -2.85
CA VAL A 176 3.75 11.37 -3.81
C VAL A 176 2.75 10.44 -4.51
N MET A 177 1.46 10.67 -4.27
CA MET A 177 0.40 9.81 -4.80
C MET A 177 0.06 10.20 -6.24
N PHE A 178 -0.36 11.46 -6.45
CA PHE A 178 -0.84 11.95 -7.74
C PHE A 178 -0.11 13.22 -8.17
N THR A 179 0.15 13.32 -9.47
CA THR A 179 0.66 14.55 -10.10
C THR A 179 -0.22 14.96 -11.28
N GLN A 180 -0.31 16.26 -11.54
CA GLN A 180 -1.13 16.79 -12.62
C GLN A 180 -0.66 16.23 -13.97
N GLN A 181 -1.61 15.79 -14.79
CA GLN A 181 -1.29 15.32 -16.15
C GLN A 181 -0.70 16.46 -16.97
N LYS A 182 0.49 16.21 -17.51
CA LYS A 182 1.19 17.11 -18.44
C LYS A 182 0.41 17.30 -19.74
N GLU A 183 0.20 18.56 -20.13
CA GLU A 183 -0.48 18.92 -21.37
C GLU A 183 0.23 18.28 -22.59
N GLY A 184 -0.55 17.60 -23.43
CA GLY A 184 -0.05 16.98 -24.66
C GLY A 184 0.74 15.67 -24.49
N LYS A 185 0.98 15.19 -23.26
CA LYS A 185 1.57 13.86 -23.03
C LYS A 185 0.51 12.78 -23.25
N ASP A 186 0.87 11.74 -24.00
CA ASP A 186 0.06 10.55 -24.19
C ASP A 186 0.41 9.50 -23.13
N TYR A 187 -0.53 9.19 -22.25
CA TYR A 187 -0.37 8.19 -21.19
C TYR A 187 -0.94 6.82 -21.55
N THR A 188 -1.48 6.62 -22.77
CA THR A 188 -2.19 5.38 -23.14
C THR A 188 -1.35 4.10 -23.03
N ASN A 189 -0.02 4.22 -23.11
CA ASN A 189 0.91 3.09 -22.99
C ASN A 189 1.63 3.04 -21.63
N GLU A 190 1.30 3.94 -20.70
CA GLU A 190 1.90 3.93 -19.37
C GLU A 190 1.31 2.79 -18.53
N LYS A 191 2.19 1.99 -17.93
CA LYS A 191 1.79 0.84 -17.10
C LYS A 191 1.01 1.34 -15.88
N ALA A 192 -0.09 0.65 -15.57
CA ALA A 192 -0.96 0.96 -14.43
C ALA A 192 -1.44 2.42 -14.39
N PHE A 193 -1.65 3.03 -15.56
CA PHE A 193 -2.19 4.38 -15.67
C PHE A 193 -3.70 4.40 -15.43
N PHE A 194 -4.14 5.40 -14.66
CA PHE A 194 -5.53 5.83 -14.58
C PHE A 194 -5.59 7.33 -14.28
N SER A 195 -6.73 7.96 -14.54
CA SER A 195 -6.94 9.37 -14.27
C SER A 195 -7.77 9.57 -13.00
N ALA A 196 -7.41 10.55 -12.18
CA ALA A 196 -8.23 11.05 -11.07
C ALA A 196 -8.53 12.55 -11.26
N GLY A 197 -9.64 13.03 -10.68
CA GLY A 197 -10.06 14.43 -10.75
C GLY A 197 -10.87 14.80 -12.00
N ASN A 198 -11.02 16.10 -12.25
CA ASN A 198 -11.90 16.67 -13.28
C ASN A 198 -11.43 18.08 -13.72
N GLU A 199 -12.24 18.81 -14.49
CA GLU A 199 -11.87 20.17 -14.95
C GLU A 199 -11.68 21.17 -13.80
N GLU A 200 -12.37 21.00 -12.68
CA GLU A 200 -12.30 21.88 -11.51
C GLU A 200 -11.06 21.60 -10.66
N THR A 201 -10.90 20.34 -10.25
CA THR A 201 -9.79 19.88 -9.39
C THR A 201 -8.45 19.72 -10.13
N GLY A 202 -8.52 19.51 -11.45
CA GLY A 202 -7.40 19.07 -12.30
C GLY A 202 -7.51 17.59 -12.67
N LEU A 203 -6.88 17.19 -13.79
CA LEU A 203 -6.72 15.78 -14.16
C LEU A 203 -5.34 15.32 -13.71
N TYR A 204 -5.29 14.25 -12.93
CA TYR A 204 -4.07 13.71 -12.34
C TYR A 204 -3.82 12.29 -12.78
N HIS A 205 -2.58 11.83 -12.63
CA HIS A 205 -2.19 10.44 -12.82
C HIS A 205 -1.34 9.95 -11.65
N PRO A 206 -1.34 8.64 -11.35
CA PRO A 206 -0.59 8.11 -10.22
C PRO A 206 0.91 8.15 -10.52
N ILE A 207 1.66 8.69 -9.59
CA ILE A 207 3.08 8.36 -9.42
C ILE A 207 3.20 7.28 -8.36
N PHE A 208 2.46 7.39 -7.25
CA PHE A 208 2.50 6.49 -6.10
C PHE A 208 3.93 6.06 -5.74
N GLY A 209 4.82 7.06 -5.65
CA GLY A 209 6.26 6.91 -5.51
C GLY A 209 6.75 7.34 -4.14
N SER A 210 7.59 6.52 -3.53
CA SER A 210 8.18 6.76 -2.21
C SER A 210 8.97 8.07 -2.13
N ILE A 211 8.93 8.71 -0.97
CA ILE A 211 9.67 9.93 -0.61
C ILE A 211 10.66 9.58 0.50
N GLY A 212 11.96 9.80 0.25
CA GLY A 212 12.99 9.50 1.24
C GLY A 212 13.16 8.00 1.50
N ASP A 213 13.87 7.67 2.59
CA ASP A 213 13.95 6.31 3.13
C ASP A 213 12.76 6.02 4.05
N SER A 214 12.40 4.74 4.20
CA SER A 214 11.40 4.29 5.16
C SER A 214 11.86 4.52 6.60
N VAL A 215 10.91 4.87 7.48
CA VAL A 215 11.09 4.73 8.92
C VAL A 215 10.63 3.32 9.30
N ASN A 216 11.58 2.40 9.51
CA ASN A 216 11.32 0.98 9.75
C ASN A 216 11.74 0.55 11.15
N MET A 217 11.41 -0.69 11.50
CA MET A 217 11.63 -1.23 12.85
C MET A 217 13.08 -1.19 13.37
N VAL A 218 14.07 -0.94 12.51
CA VAL A 218 15.48 -0.83 12.89
C VAL A 218 15.89 0.61 13.21
N ASN A 219 15.25 1.62 12.60
CA ASN A 219 15.66 3.02 12.70
C ASN A 219 14.63 3.93 13.39
N ILE A 220 13.42 3.42 13.66
CA ILE A 220 12.35 4.22 14.27
C ILE A 220 12.71 4.61 15.70
N LYS A 221 12.48 5.89 15.99
CA LYS A 221 12.57 6.45 17.33
C LYS A 221 11.30 6.15 18.11
N HIS A 222 11.46 5.70 19.35
CA HIS A 222 10.37 5.30 20.23
C HIS A 222 10.71 5.55 21.71
N ASP A 223 9.71 5.41 22.59
CA ASP A 223 9.84 5.67 24.04
C ASP A 223 10.15 4.44 24.90
N GLY A 224 10.08 3.23 24.32
CA GLY A 224 10.28 1.96 25.03
C GLY A 224 11.69 1.35 24.86
N ASP A 225 11.91 0.20 25.50
CA ASP A 225 13.14 -0.60 25.34
C ASP A 225 13.13 -1.47 24.07
N SER A 226 12.00 -1.52 23.37
CA SER A 226 11.75 -2.35 22.19
C SER A 226 11.09 -1.49 21.12
N ALA A 227 11.40 -1.75 19.86
CA ALA A 227 10.73 -1.15 18.72
C ALA A 227 9.31 -1.72 18.49
N TYR A 228 8.85 -2.65 19.34
CA TYR A 228 7.51 -3.24 19.26
C TYR A 228 6.67 -2.85 20.47
N GLY A 229 5.42 -2.49 20.24
CA GLY A 229 4.46 -2.11 21.29
C GLY A 229 4.77 -0.82 22.06
N SER A 230 5.91 -0.18 21.81
CA SER A 230 6.26 1.16 22.30
C SER A 230 5.48 2.25 21.56
N GLN A 231 5.52 3.48 22.04
CA GLN A 231 4.93 4.63 21.36
C GLN A 231 5.97 5.33 20.47
N ALA A 232 5.50 5.92 19.37
CA ALA A 232 6.29 6.80 18.52
C ALA A 232 5.46 8.02 18.10
N VAL A 233 6.17 9.11 17.80
CA VAL A 233 5.60 10.28 17.14
C VAL A 233 6.23 10.42 15.76
N ILE A 234 5.41 10.66 14.74
CA ILE A 234 5.83 10.95 13.37
C ILE A 234 5.36 12.36 13.00
N VAL A 235 6.29 13.20 12.55
CA VAL A 235 6.03 14.55 12.05
C VAL A 235 6.38 14.60 10.57
N ILE A 236 5.40 14.89 9.73
CA ILE A 236 5.57 15.06 8.29
C ILE A 236 5.40 16.54 7.96
N SER A 237 6.41 17.17 7.38
CA SER A 237 6.33 18.58 6.96
C SER A 237 7.36 18.87 5.87
N ALA A 238 7.13 19.94 5.12
CA ALA A 238 8.08 20.46 4.14
C ALA A 238 8.89 21.66 4.65
N ASN A 239 8.59 22.16 5.85
CA ASN A 239 9.13 23.40 6.38
C ASN A 239 9.83 23.15 7.74
N GLN A 240 11.11 23.53 7.81
CA GLN A 240 11.96 23.34 8.99
C GLN A 240 11.44 24.16 10.17
N THR A 241 11.13 25.44 9.97
CA THR A 241 10.51 26.31 10.99
C THR A 241 9.21 25.73 11.56
N VAL A 242 8.33 25.17 10.72
CA VAL A 242 7.09 24.50 11.19
C VAL A 242 7.43 23.26 12.00
N THR A 243 8.38 22.45 11.53
CA THR A 243 8.83 21.25 12.25
C THR A 243 9.38 21.58 13.64
N GLU A 244 10.20 22.63 13.75
CA GLU A 244 10.75 23.10 15.02
C GLU A 244 9.64 23.54 15.98
N LYS A 245 8.67 24.31 15.49
CA LYS A 245 7.50 24.73 16.29
C LYS A 245 6.69 23.53 16.78
N VAL A 246 6.36 22.59 15.89
CA VAL A 246 5.59 21.39 16.23
C VAL A 246 6.35 20.52 17.25
N THR A 247 7.66 20.32 17.05
CA THR A 247 8.53 19.56 17.96
C THR A 247 8.61 20.19 19.35
N ALA A 248 8.69 21.53 19.42
CA ALA A 248 8.67 22.26 20.68
C ALA A 248 7.34 22.06 21.43
N GLN A 249 6.19 22.09 20.73
CA GLN A 249 4.89 21.85 21.37
C GLN A 249 4.69 20.38 21.75
N LEU A 250 5.21 19.42 20.99
CA LEU A 250 5.26 18.01 21.37
C LEU A 250 6.02 17.82 22.69
N THR A 251 7.20 18.44 22.80
CA THR A 251 8.00 18.39 24.03
C THR A 251 7.27 19.04 25.20
N ALA A 252 6.63 20.19 24.99
CA ALA A 252 5.84 20.88 26.00
C ALA A 252 4.58 20.10 26.42
N ALA A 253 4.02 19.27 25.53
CA ALA A 253 2.92 18.35 25.81
C ALA A 253 3.38 17.06 26.52
N GLY A 254 4.69 16.82 26.65
CA GLY A 254 5.26 15.69 27.39
C GLY A 254 5.75 14.52 26.54
N TYR A 255 5.83 14.67 25.21
CA TYR A 255 6.49 13.68 24.34
C TYR A 255 8.00 13.92 24.33
N ASP A 256 8.79 12.88 24.59
CA ASP A 256 10.25 13.00 24.57
C ASP A 256 10.77 13.23 23.15
N GLU A 257 11.81 14.04 22.96
CA GLU A 257 12.40 14.26 21.64
C GLU A 257 12.97 12.95 21.05
N SER A 258 13.36 12.00 21.90
CA SER A 258 13.91 10.70 21.50
C SER A 258 12.91 9.77 20.81
N MET A 259 11.60 10.08 20.84
CA MET A 259 10.54 9.31 20.15
C MET A 259 9.97 10.04 18.92
N ILE A 260 10.48 11.24 18.59
CA ILE A 260 9.98 12.06 17.47
C ILE A 260 10.76 11.76 16.19
N ASN A 261 10.06 11.21 15.21
CA ASN A 261 10.54 10.89 13.86
C ASN A 261 10.08 11.98 12.90
N VAL A 262 11.02 12.73 12.31
CA VAL A 262 10.70 13.72 11.28
C VAL A 262 10.84 13.08 9.90
N MET A 263 9.78 13.11 9.11
CA MET A 263 9.74 12.60 7.74
C MET A 263 9.53 13.79 6.77
N PRO A 264 10.61 14.43 6.31
CA PRO A 264 10.51 15.65 5.52
C PRO A 264 9.99 15.40 4.10
N ILE A 265 9.29 16.40 3.54
CA ILE A 265 8.93 16.45 2.12
C ILE A 265 9.70 17.62 1.47
N PRO A 266 10.72 17.35 0.63
CA PRO A 266 11.49 18.41 -0.02
C PRO A 266 10.65 19.21 -1.04
N VAL A 267 10.21 20.41 -0.67
CA VAL A 267 9.37 21.27 -1.54
C VAL A 267 10.08 21.70 -2.83
N ASP A 268 11.40 21.72 -2.87
CA ASP A 268 12.17 22.00 -4.10
C ASP A 268 12.08 20.86 -5.13
N THR A 269 11.62 19.67 -4.72
CA THR A 269 11.42 18.51 -5.60
C THR A 269 9.96 18.37 -6.02
N TYR A 270 9.02 18.56 -5.09
CA TYR A 270 7.59 18.26 -5.29
C TYR A 270 6.76 19.54 -5.43
N ASN A 271 5.73 19.52 -6.27
CA ASN A 271 4.86 20.68 -6.46
C ASN A 271 3.82 20.78 -5.32
N MET A 272 4.19 21.35 -4.18
CA MET A 272 3.32 21.43 -3.00
C MET A 272 2.32 22.61 -3.07
N GLY A 273 1.33 22.57 -2.18
CA GLY A 273 0.28 23.58 -2.06
C GLY A 273 -1.13 23.01 -2.22
N LEU A 274 -2.14 23.84 -1.99
CA LEU A 274 -3.56 23.46 -2.05
C LEU A 274 -4.17 23.71 -3.45
N GLN A 275 -3.53 24.56 -4.25
CA GLN A 275 -3.99 24.99 -5.56
C GLN A 275 -4.18 23.82 -6.55
N LYS A 276 -4.98 24.05 -7.59
CA LYS A 276 -5.06 23.15 -8.74
C LYS A 276 -3.66 22.96 -9.36
N GLY A 277 -3.31 21.72 -9.66
CA GLY A 277 -2.00 21.36 -10.23
C GLY A 277 -0.97 20.95 -9.19
N ALA A 278 -1.17 21.24 -7.91
CA ALA A 278 -0.31 20.76 -6.84
C ALA A 278 -0.40 19.23 -6.70
N ASP A 279 0.75 18.62 -6.45
CA ASP A 279 0.88 17.19 -6.19
C ASP A 279 0.11 16.81 -4.93
N THR A 280 -0.33 15.56 -4.89
CA THR A 280 -0.94 14.99 -3.69
C THR A 280 -0.04 13.94 -3.08
N PHE A 281 -0.17 13.79 -1.78
CA PHE A 281 0.67 12.94 -0.95
C PHE A 281 -0.18 11.87 -0.28
N SER A 282 0.47 10.81 0.19
CA SER A 282 -0.15 9.79 1.03
C SER A 282 0.88 9.19 1.97
N PHE A 283 0.41 8.49 2.99
CA PHE A 283 1.22 7.77 3.96
C PHE A 283 0.81 6.30 3.98
N LEU A 284 1.80 5.41 4.15
CA LEU A 284 1.55 4.01 4.43
C LEU A 284 2.42 3.50 5.57
N GLY A 285 1.76 2.92 6.57
CA GLY A 285 2.32 1.89 7.43
C GLY A 285 2.17 0.52 6.77
N ARG A 286 3.15 -0.37 6.97
CA ARG A 286 3.10 -1.78 6.54
C ARG A 286 3.53 -2.67 7.68
N ILE A 287 2.85 -3.79 7.87
CA ILE A 287 3.24 -4.84 8.83
C ILE A 287 3.19 -6.20 8.13
N SER A 288 4.16 -7.08 8.39
CA SER A 288 4.25 -8.40 7.78
C SER A 288 4.68 -9.47 8.77
N GLN A 289 4.03 -10.64 8.67
CA GLN A 289 4.30 -11.84 9.47
C GLN A 289 4.34 -11.53 10.99
N PRO A 290 3.18 -11.22 11.60
CA PRO A 290 3.09 -11.10 13.06
C PRO A 290 3.47 -12.43 13.74
N THR A 291 4.10 -12.35 14.90
CA THR A 291 4.48 -13.53 15.69
C THR A 291 3.26 -14.12 16.42
N ASP A 292 2.32 -13.26 16.79
CA ASP A 292 1.05 -13.61 17.45
C ASP A 292 -0.09 -12.91 16.70
N GLN A 293 -0.96 -13.70 16.08
CA GLN A 293 -2.08 -13.19 15.29
C GLN A 293 -3.16 -12.55 16.17
N ASP A 294 -3.44 -13.07 17.36
CA ASP A 294 -4.49 -12.53 18.24
C ASP A 294 -4.06 -11.16 18.79
N ALA A 295 -2.79 -11.02 19.16
CA ALA A 295 -2.22 -9.74 19.58
C ALA A 295 -2.22 -8.72 18.45
N TYR A 296 -1.97 -9.18 17.23
CA TYR A 296 -1.99 -8.37 16.03
C TYR A 296 -3.39 -7.86 15.68
N ASP A 297 -4.39 -8.75 15.67
CA ASP A 297 -5.79 -8.40 15.41
C ASP A 297 -6.30 -7.42 16.47
N SER A 298 -5.96 -7.64 17.74
CA SER A 298 -6.27 -6.70 18.83
C SER A 298 -5.65 -5.31 18.61
N TYR A 299 -4.42 -5.27 18.08
CA TYR A 299 -3.72 -4.03 17.75
C TYR A 299 -4.41 -3.28 16.59
N THR A 300 -4.76 -3.97 15.49
CA THR A 300 -5.39 -3.31 14.34
C THR A 300 -6.80 -2.82 14.66
N GLU A 301 -7.60 -3.61 15.42
CA GLU A 301 -8.94 -3.22 15.87
C GLU A 301 -8.93 -1.98 16.77
N SER A 302 -7.89 -1.83 17.59
CA SER A 302 -7.75 -0.70 18.51
C SER A 302 -6.95 0.48 17.93
N LEU A 303 -6.38 0.34 16.73
CA LEU A 303 -5.45 1.30 16.15
C LEU A 303 -6.01 2.71 16.06
N SER A 304 -7.24 2.87 15.59
CA SER A 304 -7.88 4.18 15.45
C SER A 304 -8.26 4.81 16.78
N ALA A 305 -8.48 4.01 17.83
CA ALA A 305 -8.78 4.52 19.17
C ALA A 305 -7.49 4.90 19.92
N ASN A 306 -6.39 4.19 19.65
CA ASN A 306 -5.10 4.36 20.34
C ASN A 306 -4.13 5.27 19.57
N SER A 307 -4.53 5.83 18.44
CA SER A 307 -3.72 6.71 17.63
C SER A 307 -4.40 8.04 17.39
N VAL A 308 -3.60 9.09 17.30
CA VAL A 308 -4.07 10.43 16.99
C VAL A 308 -3.29 10.93 15.79
N VAL A 309 -4.01 11.41 14.78
CA VAL A 309 -3.41 12.11 13.63
C VAL A 309 -3.98 13.52 13.55
N TYR A 310 -3.09 14.51 13.51
CA TYR A 310 -3.45 15.92 13.36
C TYR A 310 -2.91 16.47 12.05
N ARG A 311 -3.77 17.12 11.28
CA ARG A 311 -3.37 18.12 10.28
C ARG A 311 -3.19 19.45 11.00
N VAL A 312 -2.00 20.03 10.86
CA VAL A 312 -1.58 21.28 11.50
C VAL A 312 -1.34 22.31 10.41
N SER A 313 -2.24 23.29 10.31
CA SER A 313 -2.21 24.34 9.27
C SER A 313 -2.03 25.70 9.93
N PRO A 314 -1.13 26.57 9.48
CA PRO A 314 -0.93 27.86 10.13
C PRO A 314 -2.13 28.78 9.87
N GLN A 315 -2.54 29.56 10.87
CA GLN A 315 -3.62 30.56 10.73
C GLN A 315 -3.19 31.75 9.86
N LYS A 316 -1.89 31.88 9.60
CA LYS A 316 -1.26 32.86 8.72
C LYS A 316 -0.09 32.20 8.03
N GLU A 317 0.00 32.38 6.72
CA GLU A 317 1.11 31.87 5.90
C GLU A 317 2.47 32.17 6.56
N LEU A 318 3.30 31.14 6.65
CA LEU A 318 4.67 31.23 7.14
C LEU A 318 5.66 31.23 5.97
N ASP A 319 6.77 31.96 6.13
CA ASP A 319 7.83 31.99 5.13
C ASP A 319 8.36 30.58 4.83
N ALA A 320 8.68 30.33 3.57
CA ALA A 320 9.24 29.05 3.14
C ALA A 320 10.61 28.82 3.77
N ASP A 321 10.78 27.64 4.36
CA ASP A 321 12.03 27.19 4.98
C ASP A 321 12.27 25.70 4.63
N PRO A 322 12.64 25.43 3.37
CA PRO A 322 12.56 24.09 2.78
C PRO A 322 13.62 23.14 3.33
N TYR A 323 13.30 21.84 3.34
CA TYR A 323 14.32 20.79 3.50
C TYR A 323 15.11 20.55 2.22
N GLU A 324 16.41 20.26 2.35
CA GLU A 324 17.18 19.66 1.26
C GLU A 324 16.71 18.23 0.98
N ASN A 325 16.93 17.74 -0.25
CA ASN A 325 16.70 16.33 -0.56
C ASN A 325 17.63 15.45 0.27
N ALA A 326 17.05 14.45 0.95
CA ALA A 326 17.82 13.48 1.72
C ALA A 326 18.72 12.63 0.81
N VAL A 327 19.94 12.34 1.30
CA VAL A 327 20.78 11.31 0.71
C VAL A 327 20.18 9.96 1.10
N LEU A 328 19.69 9.22 0.12
CA LEU A 328 19.11 7.90 0.35
C LEU A 328 20.18 6.88 0.73
N THR A 329 19.82 5.95 1.60
CA THR A 329 20.63 4.77 1.92
C THR A 329 20.80 3.92 0.66
N ALA A 330 22.06 3.58 0.35
CA ALA A 330 22.39 2.80 -0.83
C ALA A 330 21.80 1.38 -0.74
N ARG A 331 21.19 0.92 -1.82
CA ARG A 331 20.79 -0.49 -1.96
C ARG A 331 21.99 -1.35 -2.31
N GLY A 332 22.10 -2.50 -1.66
CA GLY A 332 23.16 -3.47 -1.89
C GLY A 332 24.52 -3.05 -1.33
N THR A 333 25.45 -4.00 -1.32
CA THR A 333 26.76 -3.89 -0.69
C THR A 333 27.92 -4.13 -1.65
N GLY A 334 27.61 -4.31 -2.93
CA GLY A 334 28.55 -4.69 -3.98
C GLY A 334 28.81 -6.19 -4.05
N GLU A 335 28.24 -6.99 -3.15
CA GLU A 335 28.34 -8.45 -3.16
C GLU A 335 27.09 -9.08 -3.77
N HIS A 336 27.24 -9.74 -4.92
CA HIS A 336 26.13 -10.47 -5.52
C HIS A 336 25.84 -11.76 -4.74
N GLU A 337 24.57 -12.08 -4.56
CA GLU A 337 24.04 -13.23 -3.80
C GLU A 337 24.67 -14.58 -4.18
N ILE A 338 24.91 -14.82 -5.47
CA ILE A 338 25.58 -16.02 -5.96
C ILE A 338 26.96 -16.26 -5.33
N SER A 339 27.63 -15.22 -4.81
CA SER A 339 28.90 -15.37 -4.09
C SER A 339 28.76 -16.14 -2.78
N LYS A 340 27.55 -16.22 -2.22
CA LYS A 340 27.21 -16.99 -1.02
C LYS A 340 26.87 -18.45 -1.32
N LEU A 341 26.65 -18.79 -2.59
CA LEU A 341 26.16 -20.10 -3.02
C LEU A 341 27.23 -20.85 -3.82
N LYS A 342 27.58 -22.05 -3.38
CA LYS A 342 28.41 -22.96 -4.16
C LYS A 342 27.55 -23.65 -5.22
N ASN A 343 28.02 -23.69 -6.46
CA ASN A 343 27.31 -24.29 -7.60
C ASN A 343 25.89 -23.75 -7.83
N GLY A 344 25.59 -22.51 -7.41
CA GLY A 344 24.20 -22.06 -7.33
C GLY A 344 23.43 -22.04 -8.65
N SER A 345 24.11 -21.83 -9.79
CA SER A 345 23.46 -21.96 -11.10
C SER A 345 23.07 -23.42 -11.40
N GLN A 346 23.92 -24.38 -11.04
CA GLN A 346 23.70 -25.80 -11.30
C GLN A 346 22.52 -26.30 -10.44
N HIS A 347 22.52 -25.99 -9.14
CA HIS A 347 21.42 -26.37 -8.24
C HIS A 347 20.06 -25.82 -8.68
N LEU A 348 20.01 -24.58 -9.22
CA LEU A 348 18.78 -24.01 -9.77
C LEU A 348 18.31 -24.75 -11.03
N ASP A 349 19.23 -25.18 -11.89
CA ASP A 349 18.93 -26.00 -13.07
C ASP A 349 18.45 -27.41 -12.68
N GLU A 350 19.07 -28.03 -11.68
CA GLU A 350 18.65 -29.31 -11.09
C GLU A 350 17.22 -29.24 -10.55
N ILE A 351 16.92 -28.22 -9.74
CA ILE A 351 15.57 -27.98 -9.22
C ILE A 351 14.57 -27.86 -10.37
N ARG A 352 14.88 -27.04 -11.36
CA ARG A 352 14.03 -26.82 -12.54
C ARG A 352 13.76 -28.15 -13.28
N GLU A 353 14.80 -28.92 -13.57
CA GLU A 353 14.68 -30.20 -14.30
C GLU A 353 13.90 -31.25 -13.50
N ALA A 354 14.11 -31.31 -12.18
CA ALA A 354 13.40 -32.21 -11.28
C ALA A 354 11.91 -31.88 -11.20
N ILE A 355 11.55 -30.59 -11.06
CA ILE A 355 10.15 -30.12 -11.07
C ILE A 355 9.47 -30.51 -12.38
N ILE A 356 10.08 -30.21 -13.53
CA ILE A 356 9.50 -30.54 -14.85
C ILE A 356 9.32 -32.05 -14.99
N SER A 357 10.35 -32.84 -14.65
CA SER A 357 10.32 -34.29 -14.78
C SER A 357 9.25 -34.94 -13.91
N GLN A 358 8.99 -34.40 -12.72
CA GLN A 358 7.96 -34.88 -11.80
C GLN A 358 6.56 -34.85 -12.43
N TYR A 359 6.24 -33.83 -13.24
CA TYR A 359 4.90 -33.61 -13.78
C TYR A 359 4.76 -33.83 -15.29
N ALA A 360 5.86 -34.04 -16.02
CA ALA A 360 5.91 -34.12 -17.49
C ALA A 360 4.97 -35.15 -18.13
N ASN A 361 4.58 -36.21 -17.40
CA ASN A 361 3.68 -37.23 -17.94
C ASN A 361 2.24 -36.70 -18.07
N GLU A 362 1.76 -35.96 -17.08
CA GLU A 362 0.34 -35.57 -16.94
C GLU A 362 0.05 -34.11 -17.28
N TYR A 363 1.10 -33.27 -17.33
CA TYR A 363 0.96 -31.83 -17.48
C TYR A 363 1.82 -31.30 -18.62
N ASP A 364 1.30 -30.31 -19.34
CA ASP A 364 2.09 -29.37 -20.13
C ASP A 364 2.57 -28.24 -19.19
N TYR A 365 3.64 -27.53 -19.57
CA TYR A 365 4.20 -26.49 -18.71
C TYR A 365 4.62 -25.23 -19.47
N GLU A 366 4.60 -24.11 -18.75
CA GLU A 366 5.15 -22.83 -19.16
C GLU A 366 6.14 -22.33 -18.10
N GLU A 367 7.35 -21.97 -18.53
CA GLU A 367 8.34 -21.34 -17.65
C GLU A 367 8.22 -19.83 -17.70
N LEU A 368 8.25 -19.21 -16.53
CA LEU A 368 8.14 -17.77 -16.35
C LEU A 368 9.44 -17.21 -15.76
N SER A 369 10.08 -16.32 -16.52
CA SER A 369 11.12 -15.44 -16.01
C SER A 369 10.49 -14.24 -15.28
N THR A 370 11.28 -13.61 -14.42
CA THR A 370 10.90 -12.39 -13.71
C THR A 370 11.76 -11.21 -14.14
N ASP A 371 11.15 -10.03 -14.12
CA ASP A 371 11.79 -8.76 -14.47
C ASP A 371 11.55 -7.72 -13.36
N ILE A 372 12.42 -6.71 -13.29
CA ILE A 372 12.21 -5.55 -12.40
C ILE A 372 10.88 -4.89 -12.74
N ALA A 373 9.95 -4.93 -11.79
CA ALA A 373 8.57 -4.55 -12.04
C ALA A 373 8.25 -3.12 -11.65
N VAL A 374 8.97 -2.59 -10.65
CA VAL A 374 8.63 -1.36 -9.96
C VAL A 374 9.83 -0.40 -9.96
N PRO A 375 9.72 0.80 -10.57
CA PRO A 375 10.74 1.82 -10.44
C PRO A 375 10.75 2.41 -9.03
N GLU A 376 11.90 2.92 -8.58
CA GLU A 376 11.99 3.61 -7.29
C GLU A 376 11.31 4.99 -7.33
N GLY A 377 10.73 5.41 -6.21
CA GLY A 377 9.86 6.60 -6.10
C GLY A 377 10.39 7.88 -6.73
N LEU A 378 11.59 8.32 -6.36
CA LEU A 378 12.19 9.55 -6.94
C LEU A 378 12.47 9.40 -8.45
N THR A 379 12.92 8.21 -8.87
CA THR A 379 13.12 7.91 -10.30
C THR A 379 11.78 7.95 -11.04
N ALA A 380 10.73 7.39 -10.45
CA ALA A 380 9.39 7.35 -11.03
C ALA A 380 8.79 8.75 -11.16
N TYR A 381 8.91 9.58 -10.11
CA TYR A 381 8.46 10.97 -10.13
C TYR A 381 9.13 11.78 -11.24
N LEU A 382 10.47 11.74 -11.33
CA LEU A 382 11.23 12.48 -12.35
C LEU A 382 11.00 11.97 -13.77
N ASN A 383 10.63 10.69 -13.93
CA ASN A 383 10.28 10.11 -15.22
C ASN A 383 8.78 10.12 -15.51
N ASP A 384 7.95 10.67 -14.62
CA ASP A 384 6.50 10.80 -14.79
C ASP A 384 5.83 9.43 -15.03
N ARG A 385 6.16 8.47 -14.15
CA ARG A 385 5.73 7.07 -14.20
C ARG A 385 5.17 6.61 -12.85
N ASN A 386 4.28 5.63 -12.89
CA ASN A 386 3.73 4.99 -11.71
C ASN A 386 4.74 3.98 -11.11
N ALA A 387 5.13 4.20 -9.85
CA ALA A 387 5.92 3.32 -9.01
C ALA A 387 5.09 2.28 -8.24
N GLN A 388 3.77 2.29 -8.40
CA GLN A 388 2.86 1.27 -7.85
C GLN A 388 3.04 1.03 -6.34
N GLY A 389 3.36 2.09 -5.58
CA GLY A 389 3.56 2.00 -4.14
C GLY A 389 4.86 1.29 -3.77
N ASP A 390 5.95 1.62 -4.45
CA ASP A 390 7.29 1.11 -4.14
C ASP A 390 7.64 1.34 -2.67
N ASN A 391 8.48 0.48 -2.10
CA ASN A 391 9.01 0.68 -0.76
C ASN A 391 10.53 0.59 -0.85
N ARG A 392 11.21 1.56 -0.23
CA ARG A 392 12.68 1.62 -0.16
C ARG A 392 13.29 0.37 0.47
N ASP A 393 12.54 -0.31 1.32
CA ASP A 393 12.94 -1.54 1.99
C ASP A 393 12.82 -2.78 1.10
N THR A 394 12.32 -2.70 -0.14
CA THR A 394 11.97 -3.90 -0.92
C THR A 394 12.47 -3.88 -2.36
N ALA A 395 13.01 -5.01 -2.82
CA ALA A 395 13.21 -5.31 -4.24
C ALA A 395 11.99 -6.06 -4.80
N TYR A 396 11.46 -5.62 -5.94
CA TYR A 396 10.29 -6.20 -6.60
C TYR A 396 10.62 -6.75 -8.00
N VAL A 397 10.45 -8.05 -8.17
CA VAL A 397 10.46 -8.67 -9.50
C VAL A 397 9.13 -9.38 -9.76
N MET A 398 8.65 -9.35 -11.00
CA MET A 398 7.37 -9.96 -11.38
C MET A 398 7.51 -10.79 -12.64
N THR A 399 6.67 -11.82 -12.76
CA THR A 399 6.50 -12.55 -14.02
C THR A 399 5.69 -11.75 -15.02
N LYS A 400 5.69 -12.20 -16.28
CA LYS A 400 4.59 -11.89 -17.21
C LYS A 400 3.27 -12.51 -16.73
N ASP A 401 2.17 -12.06 -17.33
CA ASP A 401 0.84 -12.59 -17.04
C ASP A 401 0.69 -14.05 -17.55
N PHE A 402 -0.09 -14.87 -16.83
CA PHE A 402 -0.46 -16.26 -17.17
C PHE A 402 -1.89 -16.57 -16.70
N THR A 403 -2.39 -17.79 -16.90
CA THR A 403 -3.70 -18.24 -16.38
C THR A 403 -3.59 -19.61 -15.70
N LEU A 404 -4.54 -19.95 -14.85
CA LEU A 404 -4.83 -21.33 -14.45
C LEU A 404 -6.20 -21.69 -15.02
N ASN A 405 -6.29 -22.69 -15.89
CA ASN A 405 -7.49 -22.97 -16.69
C ASN A 405 -8.41 -24.02 -16.06
N SER A 406 -7.92 -24.75 -15.07
CA SER A 406 -8.65 -25.81 -14.36
C SER A 406 -8.23 -25.88 -12.89
N ASP A 407 -9.00 -26.60 -12.06
CA ASP A 407 -8.62 -26.81 -10.65
C ASP A 407 -7.42 -27.77 -10.49
N GLU A 408 -7.06 -28.47 -11.56
CA GLU A 408 -5.87 -29.33 -11.61
C GLU A 408 -4.61 -28.53 -12.00
N ASP A 409 -4.76 -27.32 -12.54
CA ASP A 409 -3.64 -26.45 -12.89
C ASP A 409 -3.04 -25.84 -11.61
N PHE A 410 -1.72 -25.65 -11.61
CA PHE A 410 -0.99 -25.08 -10.49
C PHE A 410 0.26 -24.35 -10.97
N VAL A 411 0.85 -23.56 -10.08
CA VAL A 411 2.14 -22.92 -10.33
C VAL A 411 3.14 -23.33 -9.26
N VAL A 412 4.37 -23.62 -9.67
CA VAL A 412 5.50 -23.87 -8.79
C VAL A 412 6.39 -22.64 -8.80
N VAL A 413 6.66 -22.08 -7.62
CA VAL A 413 7.64 -21.02 -7.42
C VAL A 413 8.91 -21.60 -6.80
N TYR A 414 10.06 -21.15 -7.29
CA TYR A 414 11.34 -21.64 -6.80
C TYR A 414 12.45 -20.59 -7.01
N GLY A 415 13.47 -20.66 -6.16
CA GLY A 415 14.55 -19.70 -6.16
C GLY A 415 15.54 -19.92 -5.04
N VAL A 416 16.36 -18.89 -4.83
CA VAL A 416 17.27 -18.82 -3.68
C VAL A 416 16.48 -18.35 -2.47
N ASN A 417 16.75 -18.93 -1.31
CA ASN A 417 16.22 -18.42 -0.06
C ASN A 417 17.04 -17.19 0.38
N HIS A 418 16.59 -16.00 0.00
CA HIS A 418 17.26 -14.73 0.28
C HIS A 418 17.58 -14.47 1.76
N THR A 419 16.84 -15.10 2.67
CA THR A 419 17.13 -15.01 4.11
C THR A 419 18.36 -15.81 4.54
N GLN A 420 18.63 -16.94 3.89
CA GLN A 420 19.82 -17.76 4.18
C GLN A 420 21.10 -17.11 3.64
N THR A 421 20.99 -16.40 2.51
CA THR A 421 22.13 -15.68 1.92
C THR A 421 22.40 -14.33 2.60
N GLY A 422 21.49 -13.87 3.46
CA GLY A 422 21.54 -12.57 4.12
C GLY A 422 21.11 -11.39 3.24
N LYS A 423 20.58 -11.65 2.03
CA LYS A 423 20.10 -10.62 1.10
C LYS A 423 18.70 -10.11 1.36
N ALA A 424 18.00 -10.73 2.30
CA ALA A 424 16.74 -10.23 2.82
C ALA A 424 16.57 -10.64 4.29
N LEU A 425 15.95 -9.76 5.08
CA LEU A 425 15.42 -10.10 6.39
C LEU A 425 14.23 -11.05 6.25
N TYR A 426 13.40 -10.83 5.23
CA TYR A 426 12.35 -11.74 4.82
C TYR A 426 12.07 -11.61 3.32
N SER A 427 11.61 -12.70 2.71
CA SER A 427 11.20 -12.70 1.31
C SER A 427 9.91 -13.49 1.11
N ASN A 428 9.20 -13.19 0.03
CA ASN A 428 7.97 -13.90 -0.27
C ASN A 428 7.60 -13.86 -1.76
N ALA A 429 6.82 -14.84 -2.19
CA ALA A 429 6.17 -14.87 -3.50
C ALA A 429 4.65 -14.75 -3.33
N VAL A 430 4.00 -13.94 -4.18
CA VAL A 430 2.57 -13.67 -4.12
C VAL A 430 1.93 -13.86 -5.48
N LEU A 431 0.83 -14.61 -5.50
CA LEU A 431 -0.04 -14.73 -6.65
C LEU A 431 -1.05 -13.58 -6.68
N TYR A 432 -1.04 -12.82 -7.78
CA TYR A 432 -1.95 -11.71 -8.03
C TYR A 432 -2.93 -12.03 -9.15
N ALA A 433 -4.13 -11.48 -9.07
CA ALA A 433 -5.04 -11.37 -10.20
C ALA A 433 -5.11 -9.95 -10.78
N ARG A 434 -5.28 -9.86 -12.10
CA ARG A 434 -5.61 -8.65 -12.86
C ARG A 434 -7.10 -8.63 -13.22
N PRO A 435 -7.69 -7.43 -13.40
CA PRO A 435 -7.06 -6.10 -13.38
C PRO A 435 -6.91 -5.48 -11.99
N MET A 436 -7.50 -6.07 -10.95
CA MET A 436 -7.58 -5.44 -9.63
C MET A 436 -6.27 -5.46 -8.85
N LEU A 437 -5.29 -6.26 -9.27
CA LEU A 437 -4.00 -6.41 -8.59
C LEU A 437 -4.19 -6.90 -7.14
N ASN A 438 -5.13 -7.83 -6.93
CA ASN A 438 -5.39 -8.46 -5.63
C ASN A 438 -4.43 -9.64 -5.43
N GLY A 439 -3.57 -9.54 -4.41
CA GLY A 439 -2.75 -10.64 -3.94
C GLY A 439 -3.62 -11.58 -3.12
N VAL A 440 -3.69 -12.85 -3.52
CA VAL A 440 -4.64 -13.83 -2.93
C VAL A 440 -3.96 -15.00 -2.24
N CYS A 441 -2.69 -15.26 -2.57
CA CYS A 441 -1.95 -16.39 -2.05
C CYS A 441 -0.48 -15.97 -1.92
N SER A 442 0.08 -16.09 -0.72
CA SER A 442 1.48 -15.78 -0.43
C SER A 442 2.20 -17.01 0.13
N VAL A 443 3.46 -17.17 -0.25
CA VAL A 443 4.40 -18.08 0.40
C VAL A 443 5.58 -17.26 0.90
N TYR A 444 5.91 -17.41 2.18
CA TYR A 444 6.93 -16.64 2.88
C TYR A 444 8.18 -17.48 3.15
N ASP A 445 9.30 -16.80 3.38
CA ASP A 445 10.57 -17.38 3.83
C ASP A 445 10.42 -18.37 4.99
N SER A 446 9.50 -18.09 5.92
CA SER A 446 9.20 -18.96 7.07
C SER A 446 8.66 -20.34 6.68
N LEU A 447 8.14 -20.51 5.45
CA LEU A 447 7.64 -21.76 4.89
C LEU A 447 8.67 -22.51 4.04
N PHE A 448 9.79 -21.87 3.67
CA PHE A 448 10.77 -22.42 2.75
C PHE A 448 11.63 -23.57 3.28
N PRO A 449 11.96 -23.67 4.59
CA PRO A 449 12.84 -24.73 5.08
C PRO A 449 12.39 -26.14 4.67
N GLY A 450 13.31 -26.95 4.15
CA GLY A 450 13.10 -28.31 3.68
C GLY A 450 12.46 -28.45 2.30
N SER A 451 11.93 -27.37 1.72
CA SER A 451 11.07 -27.44 0.54
C SER A 451 11.80 -27.83 -0.75
N ALA A 452 13.09 -27.51 -0.86
CA ALA A 452 13.92 -27.86 -2.03
C ALA A 452 14.63 -29.23 -1.92
N ALA A 453 14.61 -29.87 -0.74
CA ALA A 453 15.47 -31.02 -0.45
C ALA A 453 15.24 -32.23 -1.38
N SER A 454 14.02 -32.45 -1.86
CA SER A 454 13.72 -33.56 -2.78
C SER A 454 14.11 -33.30 -4.24
N TYR A 455 14.54 -32.07 -4.56
CA TYR A 455 14.81 -31.61 -5.93
C TYR A 455 16.29 -31.44 -6.23
N LEU A 456 17.14 -31.56 -5.22
CA LEU A 456 18.58 -31.35 -5.30
C LEU A 456 19.34 -32.66 -5.15
N GLU A 457 20.51 -32.76 -5.80
CA GLU A 457 21.40 -33.90 -5.64
C GLU A 457 22.12 -33.90 -4.28
N GLU A 458 22.70 -35.06 -3.90
CA GLU A 458 23.40 -35.23 -2.61
C GLU A 458 24.63 -34.33 -2.44
N ASP A 459 25.15 -33.71 -3.52
CA ASP A 459 26.32 -32.83 -3.47
C ASP A 459 25.96 -31.36 -3.20
N CYS A 460 24.68 -31.03 -3.05
CA CYS A 460 24.23 -29.74 -2.54
C CYS A 460 24.59 -29.61 -1.05
N ASP A 461 25.45 -28.64 -0.71
CA ASP A 461 25.94 -28.45 0.66
C ASP A 461 24.80 -28.15 1.65
N ASN A 462 23.78 -27.37 1.24
CA ASN A 462 22.59 -27.05 2.04
C ASN A 462 21.37 -26.79 1.13
N ALA A 463 20.38 -27.68 1.16
CA ALA A 463 19.16 -27.52 0.38
C ALA A 463 18.30 -26.31 0.83
N ASP A 464 18.42 -25.87 2.09
CA ASP A 464 17.64 -24.74 2.62
C ASP A 464 18.09 -23.38 2.06
N ASP A 465 19.23 -23.33 1.36
CA ASP A 465 19.67 -22.16 0.59
C ASP A 465 18.75 -21.90 -0.63
N TYR A 466 17.84 -22.85 -0.93
CA TYR A 466 16.85 -22.78 -2.00
C TYR A 466 15.46 -23.06 -1.47
N TYR A 467 14.45 -22.80 -2.28
CA TYR A 467 13.07 -23.17 -1.96
C TYR A 467 12.31 -23.64 -3.19
N VAL A 468 11.28 -24.48 -2.97
CA VAL A 468 10.32 -24.92 -3.99
C VAL A 468 8.93 -25.00 -3.35
N TYR A 469 7.98 -24.18 -3.81
CA TYR A 469 6.61 -24.17 -3.27
C TYR A 469 5.58 -24.19 -4.37
N LYS A 470 4.45 -24.88 -4.15
CA LYS A 470 3.32 -24.94 -5.08
C LYS A 470 2.21 -24.00 -4.63
N MET A 471 1.53 -23.38 -5.58
CA MET A 471 0.25 -22.70 -5.35
C MET A 471 -0.80 -23.40 -6.21
N ALA A 472 -1.80 -24.03 -5.56
CA ALA A 472 -2.77 -24.91 -6.20
C ALA A 472 -4.16 -24.84 -5.53
N ARG A 473 -5.19 -25.40 -6.16
CA ARG A 473 -6.54 -25.48 -5.56
C ARG A 473 -6.66 -26.49 -4.42
N THR A 474 -5.84 -27.52 -4.44
CA THR A 474 -5.85 -28.61 -3.46
C THR A 474 -4.45 -28.87 -2.95
N GLN A 475 -4.35 -29.38 -1.72
CA GLN A 475 -3.06 -29.70 -1.13
C GLN A 475 -2.43 -30.88 -1.88
N MET A 476 -1.27 -30.67 -2.49
CA MET A 476 -0.55 -31.70 -3.25
C MET A 476 0.49 -32.41 -2.36
N ASP A 477 1.13 -31.64 -1.49
CA ASP A 477 2.10 -32.09 -0.49
C ASP A 477 2.20 -31.06 0.66
N ASP A 478 3.21 -31.20 1.53
CA ASP A 478 3.46 -30.30 2.65
C ASP A 478 3.92 -28.89 2.20
N TYR A 479 4.38 -28.73 0.95
CA TYR A 479 4.89 -27.48 0.37
C TYR A 479 3.91 -26.91 -0.67
N THR A 480 2.62 -26.90 -0.30
CA THR A 480 1.53 -26.39 -1.14
C THR A 480 0.74 -25.30 -0.41
N ALA A 481 0.64 -24.12 -1.03
CA ALA A 481 -0.25 -23.05 -0.62
C ALA A 481 -1.56 -23.13 -1.42
N ILE A 482 -2.68 -22.95 -0.73
CA ILE A 482 -4.01 -23.08 -1.34
C ILE A 482 -4.43 -21.76 -1.96
N ILE A 483 -4.88 -21.82 -3.21
CA ILE A 483 -5.50 -20.70 -3.92
C ILE A 483 -7.00 -20.78 -3.74
N GLU A 484 -7.56 -19.87 -2.94
CA GLU A 484 -9.01 -19.77 -2.75
C GLU A 484 -9.72 -19.34 -4.05
N HIS A 485 -10.95 -19.82 -4.23
CA HIS A 485 -11.83 -19.33 -5.30
C HIS A 485 -12.30 -17.92 -4.99
N SER A 486 -12.52 -17.11 -6.03
CA SER A 486 -13.18 -15.81 -5.92
C SER A 486 -14.69 -16.01 -5.79
N THR A 487 -15.26 -16.84 -6.67
CA THR A 487 -16.68 -17.15 -6.66
C THR A 487 -17.06 -17.93 -5.40
N GLY A 488 -17.97 -17.35 -4.62
CA GLY A 488 -18.45 -17.95 -3.37
C GLY A 488 -17.53 -17.76 -2.17
N ASN A 489 -16.48 -16.93 -2.29
CA ASN A 489 -15.61 -16.61 -1.15
C ASN A 489 -16.35 -15.76 -0.11
N GLU A 490 -16.41 -16.26 1.14
CA GLU A 490 -17.11 -15.58 2.24
C GLU A 490 -16.41 -14.30 2.69
N LYS A 491 -15.08 -14.18 2.48
CA LYS A 491 -14.30 -12.97 2.81
C LYS A 491 -14.56 -11.85 1.78
N GLY A 492 -14.86 -12.23 0.54
CA GLY A 492 -15.14 -11.33 -0.57
C GLY A 492 -14.47 -11.77 -1.87
N LYS A 493 -14.98 -11.30 -3.01
CA LYS A 493 -14.54 -11.72 -4.35
C LYS A 493 -13.04 -11.57 -4.62
N PHE A 494 -12.37 -10.59 -4.00
CA PHE A 494 -10.94 -10.35 -4.26
C PHE A 494 -9.99 -11.08 -3.30
N TYR A 495 -10.52 -11.90 -2.37
CA TYR A 495 -9.70 -12.81 -1.56
C TYR A 495 -9.35 -14.12 -2.26
N GLY A 496 -9.88 -14.34 -3.47
CA GLY A 496 -9.55 -15.48 -4.29
C GLY A 496 -9.46 -15.12 -5.76
N VAL A 497 -9.26 -16.13 -6.58
CA VAL A 497 -9.24 -16.04 -8.04
C VAL A 497 -9.97 -17.24 -8.62
N ASP A 498 -10.58 -17.10 -9.79
CA ASP A 498 -11.25 -18.18 -10.50
C ASP A 498 -10.45 -18.62 -11.72
N ASN A 499 -10.78 -19.79 -12.25
CA ASN A 499 -10.06 -20.33 -13.41
C ASN A 499 -10.29 -19.45 -14.64
N GLY A 500 -9.22 -19.22 -15.40
CA GLY A 500 -9.21 -18.30 -16.54
C GLY A 500 -8.96 -16.83 -16.19
N ASP A 501 -8.90 -16.47 -14.90
CA ASP A 501 -8.44 -15.13 -14.51
C ASP A 501 -7.00 -14.91 -14.97
N THR A 502 -6.67 -13.66 -15.31
CA THR A 502 -5.31 -13.25 -15.65
C THR A 502 -4.50 -13.08 -14.37
N LEU A 503 -3.44 -13.86 -14.23
CA LEU A 503 -2.61 -13.93 -13.03
C LEU A 503 -1.18 -13.45 -13.30
N LEU A 504 -0.48 -13.05 -12.25
CA LEU A 504 0.97 -12.86 -12.26
C LEU A 504 1.55 -13.23 -10.89
N LEU A 505 2.85 -13.51 -10.84
CA LEU A 505 3.59 -13.66 -9.60
C LEU A 505 4.44 -12.42 -9.36
N ALA A 506 4.44 -11.93 -8.12
CA ALA A 506 5.43 -10.97 -7.64
C ALA A 506 6.28 -11.60 -6.56
N PHE A 507 7.57 -11.34 -6.61
CA PHE A 507 8.55 -11.75 -5.62
C PHE A 507 9.12 -10.51 -4.96
N ARG A 508 9.28 -10.60 -3.65
CA ARG A 508 9.68 -9.47 -2.81
C ARG A 508 10.80 -9.92 -1.87
N ALA A 509 11.86 -9.13 -1.83
CA ALA A 509 12.96 -9.29 -0.89
C ALA A 509 13.09 -8.01 -0.06
N TYR A 510 12.84 -8.11 1.25
CA TYR A 510 12.81 -6.96 2.15
C TYR A 510 14.06 -6.90 3.02
N MET A 511 14.64 -5.70 3.10
CA MET A 511 15.79 -5.33 3.95
C MET A 511 17.00 -6.25 3.79
N ASP A 512 17.98 -5.84 3.00
CA ASP A 512 19.34 -6.38 3.02
C ASP A 512 20.10 -5.87 4.26
N GLU A 513 21.38 -6.20 4.39
CA GLU A 513 22.24 -5.80 5.51
C GLU A 513 22.37 -4.28 5.74
N ASN A 514 22.03 -3.47 4.72
CA ASN A 514 21.96 -2.01 4.83
C ASN A 514 20.64 -1.50 5.44
N ASN A 515 19.73 -2.39 5.85
CA ASN A 515 18.38 -2.07 6.36
C ASN A 515 17.45 -1.36 5.34
N VAL A 516 17.75 -1.50 4.04
CA VAL A 516 16.90 -1.14 2.91
C VAL A 516 16.88 -2.29 1.91
N GLY A 517 16.01 -2.25 0.90
CA GLY A 517 15.87 -3.34 -0.06
C GLY A 517 17.18 -3.66 -0.77
N ALA A 518 17.40 -4.94 -1.07
CA ALA A 518 18.56 -5.37 -1.84
C ALA A 518 18.62 -4.67 -3.20
N SER A 519 19.84 -4.53 -3.73
CA SER A 519 20.03 -4.10 -5.11
C SER A 519 19.49 -5.17 -6.05
N TYR A 520 18.71 -4.75 -7.06
CA TYR A 520 18.27 -5.62 -8.15
C TYR A 520 19.42 -6.33 -8.88
N TYR A 521 20.62 -5.78 -8.81
CA TYR A 521 21.81 -6.32 -9.47
C TYR A 521 22.66 -7.23 -8.57
N GLU A 522 22.21 -7.46 -7.34
CA GLU A 522 22.91 -8.27 -6.35
C GLU A 522 22.10 -9.47 -5.86
N ILE A 523 20.87 -9.67 -6.36
CA ILE A 523 20.02 -10.80 -5.99
C ILE A 523 19.80 -11.73 -7.19
N VAL A 524 19.68 -13.02 -6.91
CA VAL A 524 19.29 -14.03 -7.90
C VAL A 524 17.77 -14.01 -8.01
N TYR A 525 17.23 -13.65 -9.17
CA TYR A 525 15.78 -13.57 -9.30
C TYR A 525 15.08 -14.93 -9.19
N ASP A 526 13.94 -14.92 -8.51
CA ASP A 526 13.02 -16.04 -8.41
C ASP A 526 12.38 -16.39 -9.76
N ARG A 527 11.91 -17.62 -9.85
CA ARG A 527 11.37 -18.22 -11.08
C ARG A 527 10.04 -18.92 -10.78
N ALA A 528 9.26 -19.14 -11.83
CA ALA A 528 8.03 -19.91 -11.73
C ALA A 528 7.82 -20.84 -12.94
N ILE A 529 7.12 -21.94 -12.70
CA ILE A 529 6.66 -22.87 -13.74
C ILE A 529 5.18 -23.12 -13.54
N VAL A 530 4.38 -22.81 -14.55
CA VAL A 530 2.92 -23.07 -14.57
C VAL A 530 2.69 -24.42 -15.21
N PHE A 531 1.83 -25.25 -14.61
CA PHE A 531 1.46 -26.57 -15.10
C PHE A 531 -0.02 -26.60 -15.48
N HIS A 532 -0.29 -27.10 -16.68
CA HIS A 532 -1.63 -27.26 -17.24
C HIS A 532 -1.94 -28.73 -17.46
N LYS A 533 -3.09 -29.20 -16.98
CA LYS A 533 -3.49 -30.59 -17.18
C LYS A 533 -3.69 -30.88 -18.69
N LYS A 534 -3.14 -32.01 -19.17
CA LYS A 534 -3.23 -32.45 -20.57
C LYS A 534 -4.61 -32.96 -20.99
#